data_AF-A0A4S3JT18-F1
#
_entry.id   AF-A0A4S3JT18-F1
#
_cell.length_a   1.000
_cell.length_b   1.000
_cell.length_c   1.000
_cell.angle_alpha   90.00
_cell.angle_beta   90.00
_cell.angle_gamma   90.00
#
_symmetry.space_group_name_H-M   'P 1'
#
loop_
_entity.id
_entity.type
_entity.pdbx_description
1 polymer ?
#
loop_
_entity_poly.entity_id
_entity_poly.type
_entity_poly.pdbx_seq_one_letter_code
_entity_poly.pdbx_strand_id
1 'polypeptide(L)'
;MQVDSRAIPFYSITAIAVAALMLSLLILWSGAILDAVVSLTVSALFSSYLMATGLLLYHRLTRGIQSHEDGSFIVNTTGAPLTWGPFHIPRKWGIATNTITPTRKCILIQLGYRTNWGYNCVWYHILPYLRER
;
A
#
# COMPACT_ATOMS: atom_id res chain seq x y z
N MET A 1 -2.02 -35.12 -21.13
CA MET A 1 -1.68 -33.80 -20.55
C MET A 1 -0.75 -34.03 -19.38
N GLN A 2 0.54 -33.73 -19.55
CA GLN A 2 1.55 -33.92 -18.50
C GLN A 2 1.58 -32.62 -17.68
N VAL A 3 1.12 -32.69 -16.43
CA VAL A 3 1.15 -31.54 -15.51
C VAL A 3 2.60 -31.36 -15.06
N ASP A 4 3.24 -30.32 -15.56
CA ASP A 4 4.59 -29.96 -15.15
C ASP A 4 4.59 -29.60 -13.66
N SER A 5 5.21 -30.43 -12.83
CA SER A 5 5.23 -30.27 -11.37
C SER A 5 6.00 -29.02 -10.91
N ARG A 6 6.65 -28.30 -11.82
CA ARG A 6 7.40 -27.06 -11.55
C ARG A 6 6.52 -25.80 -11.50
N ALA A 7 5.25 -25.90 -11.88
CA ALA A 7 4.33 -24.77 -11.86
C ALA A 7 3.77 -24.43 -10.46
N ILE A 8 4.04 -25.27 -9.45
CA ILE A 8 3.47 -25.13 -8.11
C ILE A 8 4.42 -24.29 -7.23
N PRO A 9 4.04 -23.06 -6.83
CA PRO A 9 4.91 -22.17 -6.08
C PRO A 9 4.97 -22.58 -4.59
N PHE A 10 5.73 -23.64 -4.28
CA PHE A 10 5.87 -24.19 -2.92
C PHE A 10 6.34 -23.13 -1.90
N TYR A 11 7.31 -22.29 -2.26
CA TYR A 11 7.83 -21.25 -1.37
C TYR A 11 6.76 -20.24 -0.92
N SER A 12 5.83 -19.86 -1.82
CA SER A 12 4.74 -18.94 -1.49
C SER A 12 3.73 -19.60 -0.54
N ILE A 13 3.43 -20.87 -0.77
CA ILE A 13 2.50 -21.64 0.07
C ILE A 13 3.07 -21.76 1.49
N THR A 14 4.34 -22.13 1.62
CA THR A 14 4.99 -22.23 2.93
C THR A 14 5.07 -20.88 3.64
N ALA A 15 5.33 -19.79 2.92
CA ALA A 15 5.39 -18.44 3.51
C ALA A 15 4.02 -18.00 4.09
N ILE A 16 2.93 -18.21 3.34
CA ILE A 16 1.58 -17.87 3.81
C ILE A 16 1.16 -18.77 4.98
N ALA A 17 1.51 -20.06 4.93
CA ALA A 17 1.23 -20.99 6.03
C ALA A 17 1.96 -20.60 7.33
N VAL A 18 3.23 -20.20 7.25
CA VAL A 18 3.99 -19.70 8.41
C VAL A 18 3.40 -18.39 8.95
N ALA A 19 2.99 -17.47 8.07
CA ALA A 19 2.34 -16.23 8.49
C ALA A 19 0.99 -16.48 9.19
N ALA A 20 0.19 -17.44 8.68
CA ALA A 20 -1.07 -17.85 9.31
C ALA A 20 -0.82 -18.49 10.69
N LEU A 21 0.20 -19.34 10.81
CA LEU A 21 0.58 -19.95 12.10
C LEU A 21 1.00 -18.88 13.11
N MET A 22 1.86 -17.94 12.72
CA MET A 22 2.25 -16.80 13.57
C MET A 22 1.01 -16.00 14.01
N LEU A 23 0.05 -15.75 13.11
CA LEU A 23 -1.19 -15.04 13.45
C LEU A 23 -2.04 -15.81 14.47
N SER A 24 -2.11 -17.14 14.38
CA SER A 24 -2.79 -17.97 15.39
C SER A 24 -2.11 -17.91 16.76
N LEU A 25 -0.77 -17.86 16.82
CA LEU A 25 -0.05 -17.70 18.09
C LEU A 25 -0.31 -16.33 18.75
N LEU A 26 -0.50 -15.28 17.96
CA LEU A 26 -0.79 -13.93 18.47
C LEU A 26 -2.14 -13.83 19.18
N ILE A 27 -3.13 -14.60 18.73
CA ILE A 27 -4.46 -14.65 19.34
C ILE A 27 -4.39 -15.19 20.78
N LEU A 28 -3.42 -16.06 21.11
CA LEU A 28 -3.23 -16.59 22.47
C LEU A 28 -2.35 -15.72 23.37
N TRP A 29 -1.60 -14.77 22.80
CA TRP A 29 -0.50 -14.12 23.51
C TRP A 29 -0.97 -12.94 24.36
N SER A 30 -1.65 -11.96 23.76
CA SER A 30 -2.23 -10.79 24.45
C SER A 30 -3.00 -9.92 23.47
N GLY A 31 -4.08 -9.28 23.93
CA GLY A 31 -4.83 -8.30 23.14
C GLY A 31 -3.96 -7.14 22.62
N ALA A 32 -2.96 -6.71 23.40
CA ALA A 32 -2.06 -5.62 23.01
C ALA A 32 -1.23 -5.94 21.76
N ILE A 33 -0.83 -7.20 21.55
CA ILE A 33 -0.03 -7.57 20.37
C ILE A 33 -0.93 -7.73 19.14
N LEU A 34 -2.14 -8.25 19.29
CA LEU A 34 -3.10 -8.31 18.20
C LEU A 34 -3.38 -6.90 17.64
N ASP A 35 -3.60 -5.93 18.52
CA ASP A 35 -3.85 -4.54 18.14
C ASP A 35 -2.64 -3.90 17.43
N ALA A 36 -1.41 -4.26 17.84
CA ALA A 36 -0.17 -3.88 17.14
C ALA A 36 -0.06 -4.47 15.74
N VAL A 37 -0.45 -5.73 15.55
CA VAL A 37 -0.32 -6.39 14.25
C VAL A 37 -1.42 -5.98 13.29
N VAL A 38 -2.66 -5.79 13.78
CA VAL A 38 -3.73 -5.16 13.00
C VAL A 38 -3.32 -3.74 12.60
N SER A 39 -2.65 -3.02 13.50
CA SER A 39 -2.09 -1.71 13.20
C SER A 39 -1.10 -1.74 12.03
N LEU A 40 -0.14 -2.66 12.13
CA LEU A 40 0.92 -2.82 11.16
C LEU A 40 0.37 -3.24 9.78
N THR A 41 -0.57 -4.18 9.72
CA THR A 41 -1.14 -4.68 8.46
C THR A 41 -1.91 -3.59 7.70
N VAL A 42 -2.72 -2.80 8.40
CA VAL A 42 -3.40 -1.64 7.80
C VAL A 42 -2.37 -0.64 7.26
N SER A 43 -1.31 -0.34 8.02
CA SER A 43 -0.24 0.54 7.53
C SER A 43 0.46 0.00 6.27
N ALA A 44 0.72 -1.31 6.21
CA ALA A 44 1.33 -1.98 5.07
C ALA A 44 0.43 -1.96 3.82
N LEU A 45 -0.88 -2.16 3.99
CA LEU A 45 -1.87 -2.04 2.91
C LEU A 45 -1.85 -0.63 2.30
N PHE A 46 -1.82 0.40 3.14
CA PHE A 46 -1.72 1.78 2.66
C PHE A 46 -0.35 2.08 2.02
N SER A 47 0.73 1.47 2.50
CA SER A 47 2.07 1.59 1.90
C SER A 47 2.15 0.96 0.50
N SER A 48 1.55 -0.22 0.30
CA SER A 48 1.48 -0.84 -1.03
C SER A 48 0.69 0.02 -2.02
N TYR A 49 -0.37 0.67 -1.56
CA TYR A 49 -1.15 1.59 -2.37
C TYR A 49 -0.34 2.85 -2.75
N LEU A 50 0.44 3.38 -1.80
CA LEU A 50 1.39 4.47 -2.02
C LEU A 50 2.46 4.15 -3.06
N MET A 51 2.97 2.91 -3.04
CA MET A 51 3.99 2.47 -3.98
C MET A 51 3.45 2.40 -5.41
N ALA A 52 2.21 1.92 -5.59
CA ALA A 52 1.54 1.89 -6.89
C ALA A 52 1.27 3.29 -7.45
N THR A 53 0.78 4.21 -6.62
CA THR A 53 0.54 5.60 -7.03
C THR A 53 1.84 6.37 -7.29
N GLY A 54 2.88 6.11 -6.51
CA GLY A 54 4.23 6.63 -6.71
C GLY A 54 4.86 6.17 -8.03
N LEU A 55 4.66 4.91 -8.42
CA LEU A 55 5.12 4.37 -9.72
C LEU A 55 4.44 5.07 -10.90
N LEU A 56 3.12 5.29 -10.82
CA LEU A 56 2.38 6.04 -11.84
C LEU A 56 2.85 7.50 -11.93
N LEU A 57 3.16 8.11 -10.79
CA LEU A 57 3.71 9.46 -10.72
C LEU A 57 5.12 9.53 -11.35
N TYR A 58 6.00 8.60 -10.99
CA TYR A 58 7.36 8.49 -11.52
C TYR A 58 7.35 8.35 -13.05
N HIS A 59 6.46 7.51 -13.56
CA HIS A 59 6.30 7.31 -15.00
C HIS A 59 5.79 8.57 -15.71
N ARG A 60 4.88 9.32 -15.07
CA ARG A 60 4.32 10.58 -15.58
C ARG A 60 5.30 11.76 -15.51
N LEU A 61 6.30 11.68 -14.62
CA LEU A 61 7.41 12.63 -14.52
C LEU A 61 8.55 12.29 -15.50
N THR A 62 8.77 11.00 -15.77
CA THR A 62 9.90 10.50 -16.57
C THR A 62 9.59 10.41 -18.07
N ARG A 63 8.31 10.32 -18.48
CA ARG A 63 7.93 10.28 -19.90
C ARG A 63 7.60 11.67 -20.45
N GLY A 64 8.58 12.22 -21.18
CA GLY A 64 8.45 13.37 -22.06
C GLY A 64 7.52 13.05 -23.23
N ILE A 65 6.24 13.39 -23.08
CA ILE A 65 5.27 13.31 -24.16
C ILE A 65 5.30 14.67 -24.83
N GLN A 66 5.96 14.72 -25.99
CA GLN A 66 5.98 15.90 -26.84
C GLN A 66 4.55 16.16 -27.31
N SER A 67 4.15 17.43 -27.27
CA SER A 67 2.88 17.87 -27.85
C SER A 67 2.88 17.49 -29.32
N HIS A 68 1.75 17.03 -29.83
CA HIS A 68 1.54 16.75 -31.25
C HIS A 68 1.86 18.02 -32.05
N GLU A 69 3.09 18.16 -32.53
CA GLU A 69 3.38 19.11 -33.60
C GLU A 69 3.02 18.42 -34.91
N ASP A 70 2.17 19.12 -35.64
CA ASP A 70 1.54 18.71 -36.88
C ASP A 70 2.57 18.15 -37.87
N GLY A 71 2.59 16.83 -38.10
CA GLY A 71 3.54 16.27 -39.07
C GLY A 71 3.66 14.76 -39.10
N SER A 72 2.69 14.09 -39.72
CA SER A 72 2.88 12.93 -40.61
C SER A 72 3.83 11.79 -40.22
N PHE A 73 4.00 11.43 -38.95
CA PHE A 73 4.77 10.24 -38.54
C PHE A 73 3.89 9.19 -37.86
N ILE A 74 4.11 7.91 -38.17
CA ILE A 74 3.40 6.79 -37.56
C ILE A 74 3.74 6.77 -36.06
N VAL A 75 2.78 7.22 -35.25
CA VAL A 75 2.85 7.24 -33.79
C VAL A 75 2.63 5.82 -33.25
N ASN A 76 3.26 5.49 -32.12
CA ASN A 76 3.02 4.24 -31.36
C ASN A 76 3.54 2.94 -32.02
N THR A 77 4.68 3.01 -32.70
CA THR A 77 5.50 1.86 -33.14
C THR A 77 6.86 1.87 -32.44
N THR A 78 7.55 0.72 -32.40
CA THR A 78 8.87 0.58 -31.76
C THR A 78 9.88 1.57 -32.36
N GLY A 79 10.27 2.59 -31.60
CA GLY A 79 11.17 3.67 -32.05
C GLY A 79 10.51 5.01 -32.40
N ALA A 80 9.18 5.13 -32.32
CA ALA A 80 8.44 6.37 -32.53
C ALA A 80 7.96 6.99 -31.21
N PRO A 81 7.76 8.33 -31.14
CA PRO A 81 7.25 8.99 -29.94
C PRO A 81 5.83 8.49 -29.62
N LEU A 82 5.57 8.19 -28.34
CA LEU A 82 4.24 7.79 -27.86
C LEU A 82 3.37 9.03 -27.63
N THR A 83 2.37 9.24 -28.48
CA THR A 83 1.36 10.29 -28.30
C THR A 83 0.08 9.71 -27.70
N TRP A 84 -0.58 10.47 -26.84
CA TRP A 84 -1.85 10.08 -26.23
C TRP A 84 -2.99 10.03 -27.27
N GLY A 85 -3.96 9.15 -27.02
CA GLY A 85 -5.29 9.19 -27.65
C GLY A 85 -6.23 10.22 -26.99
N PRO A 86 -7.51 10.30 -27.43
CA PRO A 86 -8.43 11.42 -27.17
C PRO A 86 -8.84 11.67 -25.71
N PHE A 87 -8.49 10.80 -24.76
CA PHE A 87 -8.78 10.96 -23.32
C PHE A 87 -7.54 11.42 -22.53
N HIS A 88 -7.01 12.59 -22.87
CA HIS A 88 -5.87 13.16 -22.16
C HIS A 88 -6.31 13.82 -20.84
N ILE A 89 -6.04 13.14 -19.72
CA ILE A 89 -6.22 13.71 -18.38
C ILE A 89 -5.00 14.56 -18.03
N PRO A 90 -5.14 15.89 -17.81
CA PRO A 90 -4.02 16.80 -17.63
C PRO A 90 -3.13 16.42 -16.45
N ARG A 91 -1.82 16.56 -16.66
CA ARG A 91 -0.74 16.13 -15.77
C ARG A 91 -0.91 16.64 -14.33
N LYS A 92 -1.31 17.90 -14.14
CA LYS A 92 -1.34 18.58 -12.83
C LYS A 92 -2.43 18.05 -11.88
N TRP A 93 -3.62 17.74 -12.40
CA TRP A 93 -4.76 17.28 -11.58
C TRP A 93 -4.55 15.87 -11.03
N GLY A 94 -3.95 14.97 -11.80
CA GLY A 94 -3.62 13.60 -11.36
C GLY A 94 -2.40 13.52 -10.43
N ILE A 95 -1.55 14.54 -10.40
CA ILE A 95 -0.42 14.65 -9.45
C ILE A 95 -0.93 15.12 -8.08
N ALA A 96 -1.77 16.16 -8.07
CA ALA A 96 -2.32 16.70 -6.83
C ALA A 96 -3.15 15.66 -6.06
N THR A 97 -3.99 14.88 -6.74
CA THR A 97 -4.82 13.85 -6.09
C THR A 97 -3.98 12.67 -5.60
N ASN A 98 -2.91 12.29 -6.31
CA ASN A 98 -2.05 11.17 -5.93
C ASN A 98 -1.14 11.45 -4.74
N THR A 99 -0.76 12.71 -4.49
CA THR A 99 0.10 13.05 -3.34
C THR A 99 -0.72 13.42 -2.10
N ILE A 100 -1.82 14.14 -2.29
CA ILE A 100 -2.64 14.64 -1.16
C ILE A 100 -3.42 13.49 -0.49
N THR A 101 -3.96 12.57 -1.28
CA THR A 101 -4.84 11.51 -0.75
C THR A 101 -4.11 10.53 0.16
N PRO A 102 -2.96 9.94 -0.23
CA PRO A 102 -2.34 8.93 0.61
C PRO A 102 -1.50 9.53 1.75
N THR A 103 -0.92 10.73 1.59
CA THR A 103 -0.20 11.41 2.68
C THR A 103 -1.13 11.75 3.83
N ARG A 104 -2.32 12.30 3.55
CA ARG A 104 -3.34 12.57 4.57
C ARG A 104 -3.82 11.28 5.24
N LYS A 105 -3.98 10.19 4.49
CA LYS A 105 -4.35 8.88 5.05
C LYS A 105 -3.26 8.32 5.96
N CYS A 106 -1.98 8.37 5.58
CA CYS A 106 -0.86 7.94 6.43
C CYS A 106 -0.76 8.75 7.73
N ILE A 107 -0.99 10.06 7.65
CA ILE A 107 -1.00 10.94 8.84
C ILE A 107 -2.16 10.58 9.76
N LEU A 108 -3.37 10.35 9.23
CA LEU A 108 -4.54 9.94 10.02
C LEU A 108 -4.33 8.59 10.70
N ILE A 109 -3.65 7.66 10.02
CA ILE A 109 -3.33 6.34 10.56
C ILE A 109 -2.31 6.45 11.70
N GLN A 110 -1.22 7.22 11.53
CA GLN A 110 -0.25 7.44 12.62
C GLN A 110 -0.85 8.20 13.80
N LEU A 111 -1.72 9.18 13.56
CA LEU A 111 -2.44 9.89 14.61
C LEU A 111 -3.41 8.95 15.35
N GLY A 112 -4.15 8.13 14.62
CA GLY A 112 -5.05 7.12 15.19
C GLY A 112 -4.32 6.07 16.02
N TYR A 113 -3.13 5.63 15.60
CA TYR A 113 -2.31 4.74 16.43
C TYR A 113 -1.77 5.46 17.66
N ARG A 114 -1.23 6.68 17.53
CA ARG A 114 -0.69 7.41 18.68
C ARG A 114 -1.74 7.65 19.76
N THR A 115 -2.98 7.97 19.39
CA THR A 115 -4.07 8.16 20.34
C THR A 115 -4.53 6.83 20.94
N ASN A 116 -4.81 5.82 20.12
CA ASN A 116 -5.30 4.53 20.59
C ASN A 116 -4.31 3.80 21.51
N TRP A 117 -3.01 3.81 21.18
CA TRP A 117 -1.96 3.29 22.06
C TRP A 117 -1.79 4.11 23.33
N GLY A 118 -1.89 5.43 23.25
CA GLY A 118 -1.88 6.29 24.44
C GLY A 118 -3.01 5.96 25.41
N TYR A 119 -4.23 5.77 24.91
CA TYR A 119 -5.37 5.39 25.75
C TYR A 119 -5.27 3.95 26.27
N ASN A 120 -4.88 2.99 25.43
CA ASN A 120 -4.78 1.59 25.84
C ASN A 120 -3.62 1.36 26.82
N CYS A 121 -2.43 1.95 26.62
CA CYS A 121 -1.33 1.83 27.58
C CYS A 121 -1.68 2.44 28.95
N VAL A 122 -2.37 3.58 28.96
CA VAL A 122 -2.87 4.21 30.19
C VAL A 122 -3.91 3.32 30.86
N TRP A 123 -4.87 2.77 30.10
CA TRP A 123 -5.87 1.85 30.63
C TRP A 123 -5.26 0.54 31.17
N TYR A 124 -4.36 -0.11 30.44
CA TYR A 124 -3.71 -1.35 30.89
C TYR A 124 -2.83 -1.14 32.13
N HIS A 125 -2.25 0.05 32.30
CA HIS A 125 -1.49 0.40 33.51
C HIS A 125 -2.40 0.79 34.70
N ILE A 126 -3.61 1.31 34.45
CA ILE A 126 -4.56 1.75 35.50
C ILE A 126 -5.57 0.65 35.89
N LEU A 127 -5.92 -0.26 34.97
CA LEU A 127 -6.83 -1.38 35.19
C LEU A 127 -6.47 -2.28 36.40
N PRO A 128 -5.19 -2.63 36.66
CA PRO A 128 -4.86 -3.41 37.86
C PRO A 128 -5.18 -2.62 39.15
N TYR A 129 -4.95 -1.31 39.16
CA TYR A 129 -5.24 -0.45 40.31
C TYR A 129 -6.75 -0.26 40.59
N LEU A 130 -7.59 -0.33 39.55
CA LEU A 130 -9.05 -0.22 39.69
C LEU A 130 -9.75 -1.57 39.94
N ARG A 131 -9.05 -2.70 39.74
CA ARG A 131 -9.59 -4.04 39.98
C ARG A 131 -9.40 -4.52 41.43
N GLU A 132 -8.54 -3.86 42.20
CA GLU A 132 -8.21 -4.21 43.59
C GLU A 132 -8.92 -3.33 44.64
N ARG A 133 -9.89 -2.50 44.23
CA ARG A 133 -10.87 -1.84 45.12
C ARG A 133 -12.26 -2.39 44.88
#